data_AF-A0A357WTJ6-F1
#
_entry.id   AF-A0A357WTJ6-F1
#
_cell.length_a   1.000
_cell.length_b   1.000
_cell.length_c   1.000
_cell.angle_alpha   90.00
_cell.angle_beta   90.00
_cell.angle_gamma   90.00
#
_symmetry.space_group_name_H-M   'P 1'
#
loop_
_entity.id
_entity.type
_entity.pdbx_description
1 polymer ?
#
loop_
_entity_poly.entity_id
_entity_poly.type
_entity_poly.pdbx_seq_one_letter_code
_entity_poly.pdbx_strand_id
1 'polypeptide(L)'
;MYRCFFKRLIDIILSLCGIIVFSPIMLMVAIAIKLDSPGPIFFKQKRIGLHKKYFNIFKFRSMPVKIPPDVPTHQLGDVSSCLSKFQKFIRKSSIDELPQLFNILSSKMSIIGPRPALWNQYDLI
;
A
#
# COMPACT_ATOMS: atom_id res chain seq x y z
N MET A 1 2.24 -26.76 10.73
CA MET A 1 2.10 -26.95 9.26
C MET A 1 0.71 -26.60 8.73
N TYR A 2 -0.39 -27.17 9.27
CA TYR A 2 -1.76 -26.91 8.81
C TYR A 2 -2.22 -25.43 8.90
N ARG A 3 -1.87 -24.72 9.98
CA ARG A 3 -2.21 -23.30 10.12
C ARG A 3 -1.66 -22.44 8.99
N CYS A 4 -0.47 -22.75 8.46
CA CYS A 4 0.16 -21.96 7.39
C CYS A 4 -0.53 -22.18 6.04
N PHE A 5 -0.92 -23.42 5.73
CA PHE A 5 -1.59 -23.75 4.47
C PHE A 5 -3.02 -23.18 4.42
N PHE A 6 -3.83 -23.41 5.45
CA PHE A 6 -5.18 -22.88 5.52
C PHE A 6 -5.19 -21.34 5.55
N LYS A 7 -4.30 -20.72 6.33
CA LYS A 7 -4.15 -19.27 6.34
C LYS A 7 -3.80 -18.73 4.95
N ARG A 8 -2.89 -19.40 4.23
CA ARG A 8 -2.50 -19.01 2.88
C ARG A 8 -3.67 -19.09 1.90
N LEU A 9 -4.46 -20.15 1.99
CA LEU A 9 -5.62 -20.37 1.13
C LEU A 9 -6.71 -19.31 1.39
N ILE A 10 -6.96 -19.00 2.67
CA ILE A 10 -7.86 -17.91 3.09
C ILE A 10 -7.35 -16.55 2.58
N ASP A 11 -6.05 -16.26 2.73
CA ASP A 11 -5.45 -15.01 2.25
C ASP A 11 -5.65 -14.84 0.74
N ILE A 12 -5.47 -15.90 -0.05
CA ILE A 12 -5.66 -15.89 -1.51
C ILE A 12 -7.14 -15.66 -1.85
N ILE A 13 -8.06 -16.42 -1.25
CA ILE A 13 -9.49 -16.29 -1.53
C ILE A 13 -10.00 -14.89 -1.16
N LEU A 14 -9.70 -14.42 0.05
CA LEU A 14 -10.14 -13.11 0.51
C LEU A 14 -9.52 -11.96 -0.30
N SER A 15 -8.24 -12.06 -0.67
CA SER A 15 -7.61 -11.04 -1.52
C SER A 15 -8.19 -11.04 -2.93
N LEU A 16 -8.48 -12.21 -3.51
CA LEU A 16 -9.09 -12.32 -4.82
C LEU A 16 -10.51 -11.75 -4.83
N CYS A 17 -11.35 -12.15 -3.86
CA CYS A 17 -12.69 -11.58 -3.67
C CYS A 17 -12.63 -10.07 -3.46
N GLY A 18 -11.70 -9.59 -2.62
CA GLY A 18 -11.48 -8.17 -2.38
C GLY A 18 -11.10 -7.42 -3.65
N ILE A 19 -10.18 -7.96 -4.47
CA ILE A 19 -9.79 -7.34 -5.74
C ILE A 19 -10.98 -7.24 -6.68
N ILE A 20 -11.81 -8.28 -6.79
CA ILE A 20 -12.98 -8.27 -7.69
C ILE A 20 -14.00 -7.23 -7.22
N VAL A 21 -14.39 -7.27 -5.94
CA VAL A 21 -15.39 -6.36 -5.36
C VAL A 21 -14.90 -4.90 -5.36
N PHE A 22 -13.62 -4.68 -5.06
CA PHE A 22 -13.04 -3.34 -5.04
C PHE A 22 -12.48 -2.89 -6.40
N SER A 23 -12.48 -3.72 -7.44
CA SER A 23 -12.01 -3.33 -8.78
C SER A 23 -12.68 -2.06 -9.34
N PRO A 24 -14.02 -1.88 -9.26
CA PRO A 24 -14.64 -0.65 -9.76
C PRO A 24 -14.20 0.59 -8.95
N ILE A 25 -14.12 0.50 -7.62
CA ILE A 25 -13.67 1.63 -6.80
C ILE A 25 -12.19 1.94 -7.05
N MET A 26 -11.34 0.91 -7.22
CA MET A 26 -9.93 1.07 -7.56
C MET A 26 -9.75 1.78 -8.90
N LEU A 27 -10.60 1.50 -9.88
CA LEU A 27 -10.60 2.18 -11.18
C LEU A 27 -11.02 3.66 -11.05
N MET A 28 -12.10 3.94 -10.31
CA MET A 28 -12.56 5.31 -10.06
C MET A 28 -11.48 6.15 -9.35
N VAL A 29 -10.84 5.57 -8.33
CA VAL A 29 -9.74 6.20 -7.60
C VAL A 29 -8.53 6.43 -8.51
N ALA A 30 -8.19 5.46 -9.37
CA ALA A 30 -7.11 5.59 -10.33
C ALA A 30 -7.32 6.78 -11.29
N ILE A 31 -8.55 6.96 -11.79
CA ILE A 31 -8.92 8.09 -12.66
C ILE A 31 -8.81 9.40 -11.88
N ALA A 32 -9.40 9.46 -10.68
CA ALA A 32 -9.37 10.67 -9.85
C ALA A 32 -7.93 11.11 -9.48
N ILE A 33 -7.03 10.16 -9.20
CA ILE A 33 -5.60 10.46 -8.96
C ILE A 33 -4.93 11.04 -10.20
N LYS A 34 -5.28 10.56 -11.39
CA LYS A 34 -4.71 11.02 -12.66
C LYS A 34 -5.21 12.42 -13.05
N LEU A 35 -6.43 12.77 -12.63
CA LEU A 35 -7.00 14.12 -12.79
C LEU A 35 -6.44 15.10 -11.75
N ASP A 36 -6.23 14.66 -10.50
CA ASP A 36 -5.77 15.52 -9.39
C ASP A 36 -4.29 15.92 -9.52
N SER A 37 -3.43 15.05 -10.06
CA SER A 37 -2.01 15.39 -10.25
C SER A 37 -1.35 14.66 -11.43
N PRO A 38 -0.40 15.27 -12.15
CA PRO A 38 0.35 14.58 -13.20
C PRO A 38 1.27 13.50 -12.61
N GLY A 39 1.36 12.34 -13.25
CA GLY A 39 2.30 11.25 -12.87
C GLY A 39 1.64 9.87 -12.68
N PRO A 40 2.36 8.90 -12.08
CA PRO A 40 1.89 7.51 -11.98
C PRO A 40 0.79 7.33 -10.93
N ILE A 41 -0.15 6.43 -11.22
CA ILE A 41 -1.28 6.09 -10.32
C ILE A 41 -0.80 5.30 -9.11
N PHE A 42 0.12 4.37 -9.33
CA PHE A 42 0.64 3.49 -8.29
C PHE A 42 1.94 4.02 -7.72
N PHE A 43 2.01 4.01 -6.40
CA PHE A 43 3.21 4.24 -5.62
C PHE A 43 3.80 2.89 -5.19
N LYS A 44 5.12 2.74 -5.36
CA LYS A 44 5.86 1.53 -4.96
C LYS A 44 6.88 1.93 -3.90
N GLN A 45 6.93 1.18 -2.80
CA GLN A 45 7.88 1.43 -1.72
C GLN A 45 8.52 0.13 -1.25
N LYS A 46 9.84 0.14 -0.99
CA LYS A 46 10.57 -1.02 -0.50
C LYS A 46 10.25 -1.28 0.97
N ARG A 47 9.88 -2.51 1.29
CA ARG A 47 9.56 -2.99 2.63
C ARG A 47 10.27 -4.30 2.93
N ILE A 48 10.52 -4.55 4.21
CA ILE A 48 11.11 -5.80 4.69
C ILE A 48 9.96 -6.80 4.93
N GLY A 49 10.02 -7.95 4.24
CA GLY A 49 9.07 -9.04 4.37
C GLY A 49 9.63 -10.25 5.12
N LEU A 50 8.98 -11.40 4.93
CA LEU A 50 9.38 -12.66 5.54
C LEU A 50 10.84 -13.02 5.21
N HIS A 51 11.59 -13.49 6.20
CA HIS A 51 13.03 -13.81 6.09
C HIS A 51 13.91 -12.64 5.65
N LYS A 52 13.55 -11.41 6.03
CA LYS A 52 14.27 -10.18 5.66
C LYS A 52 14.37 -9.96 4.14
N LYS A 53 13.52 -10.62 3.35
CA LYS A 53 13.47 -10.41 1.90
C LYS A 53 12.76 -9.10 1.59
N TYR A 54 13.39 -8.27 0.76
CA TYR A 54 12.77 -7.05 0.29
C TYR A 54 11.64 -7.35 -0.69
N PHE A 55 10.55 -6.60 -0.56
CA PHE A 55 9.49 -6.56 -1.55
C PHE A 55 8.96 -5.15 -1.70
N ASN A 56 8.34 -4.88 -2.85
CA ASN A 56 7.72 -3.60 -3.11
C ASN A 56 6.25 -3.66 -2.69
N ILE A 57 5.85 -2.79 -1.76
CA ILE A 57 4.44 -2.60 -1.44
C ILE A 57 3.78 -1.72 -2.50
N PHE A 58 2.58 -2.09 -2.94
CA PHE A 58 1.79 -1.31 -3.88
C PHE A 58 0.77 -0.50 -3.10
N LYS A 59 0.72 0.80 -3.36
CA LYS A 59 -0.31 1.70 -2.85
C LYS A 59 -0.78 2.60 -3.99
N PHE A 60 -1.96 3.19 -3.85
CA PHE A 60 -2.30 4.32 -4.69
C PHE A 60 -1.47 5.54 -4.30
N ARG A 61 -1.16 6.39 -5.27
CA ARG A 61 -0.44 7.62 -5.01
C ARG A 61 -1.31 8.57 -4.18
N SER A 62 -0.94 8.70 -2.91
CA SER A 62 -1.57 9.59 -1.95
C SER A 62 -0.68 10.78 -1.56
N MET A 63 0.49 10.91 -2.19
CA MET A 63 1.44 12.03 -1.99
C MET A 63 1.93 12.60 -3.33
N PRO A 64 2.28 13.90 -3.39
CA PRO A 64 2.88 14.53 -4.56
C PRO A 64 4.19 13.85 -5.00
N VAL A 65 4.43 13.81 -6.31
CA VAL A 65 5.63 13.19 -6.94
C VAL A 65 6.95 13.83 -6.47
N LYS A 66 6.90 15.09 -6.01
CA LYS A 66 8.07 15.83 -5.51
C LYS A 66 8.62 15.27 -4.18
N ILE A 67 7.86 14.43 -3.47
CA ILE A 67 8.27 13.87 -2.18
C ILE A 67 9.00 12.53 -2.42
N PRO A 68 10.22 12.35 -1.88
CA PRO A 68 10.97 11.11 -2.03
C PRO A 68 10.25 9.91 -1.37
N PRO A 69 10.19 8.74 -2.04
CA PRO A 69 9.39 7.58 -1.61
C PRO A 69 9.93 6.86 -0.36
N ASP A 70 11.21 7.05 -0.03
CA ASP A 70 11.93 6.28 1.00
C ASP A 70 12.09 7.02 2.35
N VAL A 71 11.45 8.18 2.50
CA VAL A 71 11.52 8.96 3.75
C VAL A 71 10.29 8.67 4.64
N PRO A 72 10.48 8.34 5.93
CA PRO A 72 9.38 8.21 6.89
C PRO A 72 8.51 9.47 6.92
N THR A 73 7.18 9.31 6.95
CA THR A 73 6.23 10.44 6.99
C THR A 73 6.43 11.35 8.21
N HIS A 74 7.04 10.85 9.28
CA HIS A 74 7.36 11.62 10.50
C HIS A 74 8.63 12.49 10.36
N GLN A 75 9.44 12.28 9.33
CA GLN A 75 10.66 13.06 9.06
C GLN A 75 10.46 14.10 7.94
N LEU A 76 9.38 13.96 7.18
CA LEU A 76 8.92 15.00 6.26
C LEU A 76 8.14 16.01 7.10
N GLY A 77 8.41 17.32 6.98
CA GLY A 77 7.74 18.40 7.75
C GLY A 77 6.22 18.49 7.52
N ASP A 78 5.66 19.68 7.27
CA ASP A 78 4.21 19.84 7.02
C ASP A 78 3.78 19.27 5.64
N VAL A 79 3.84 17.94 5.47
CA VAL A 79 3.33 17.21 4.31
C VAL A 79 1.85 17.50 4.09
N SER A 80 1.12 17.75 5.18
CA SER A 80 -0.29 18.14 5.20
C SER A 80 -0.59 19.39 4.37
N SER A 81 0.37 20.31 4.21
CA SER A 81 0.19 21.56 3.47
C SER A 81 0.29 21.35 1.95
N CYS A 82 1.07 20.35 1.52
CA CYS A 82 1.29 20.03 0.10
C CYS A 82 0.29 19.03 -0.49
N LEU A 83 -0.64 18.50 0.32
CA LEU A 83 -1.61 17.49 -0.10
C LEU A 83 -2.93 18.12 -0.58
N SER A 84 -3.44 17.64 -1.72
CA SER A 84 -4.79 17.94 -2.19
C SER A 84 -5.85 17.43 -1.21
N LYS A 85 -7.05 18.05 -1.21
CA LYS A 85 -8.21 17.58 -0.41
C LYS A 85 -8.53 16.11 -0.71
N PHE A 86 -8.41 15.70 -1.97
CA PHE A 86 -8.64 14.33 -2.40
C PHE A 86 -7.57 13.36 -1.86
N GLN A 87 -6.29 13.76 -1.91
CA GLN A 87 -5.19 12.98 -1.35
C GLN A 87 -5.31 12.80 0.18
N LYS A 88 -5.74 13.86 0.88
CA LYS A 88 -6.06 13.79 2.33
C LYS A 88 -7.19 12.80 2.60
N PHE A 89 -8.25 12.85 1.79
CA PHE A 89 -9.40 11.94 1.92
C PHE A 89 -8.98 10.48 1.75
N ILE A 90 -8.29 10.14 0.66
CA ILE A 90 -7.84 8.77 0.39
C ILE A 90 -6.99 8.21 1.54
N ARG A 91 -6.06 9.01 2.10
CA ARG A 91 -5.23 8.58 3.24
C ARG A 91 -6.05 8.37 4.50
N LYS A 92 -7.03 9.24 4.75
CA LYS A 92 -7.90 9.14 5.92
C LYS A 92 -8.81 7.91 5.83
N SER A 93 -9.26 7.56 4.63
CA SER A 93 -10.10 6.39 4.37
C SER A 93 -9.31 5.11 4.10
N SER A 94 -7.97 5.14 4.14
CA SER A 94 -7.08 4.01 3.83
C SER A 94 -7.32 3.38 2.45
N ILE A 95 -7.96 4.10 1.53
CA ILE A 95 -8.27 3.60 0.18
C ILE A 95 -6.98 3.44 -0.63
N ASP A 96 -5.91 4.18 -0.27
CA ASP A 96 -4.60 4.01 -0.89
C ASP A 96 -3.95 2.65 -0.64
N GLU A 97 -4.41 1.91 0.36
CA GLU A 97 -3.88 0.59 0.68
C GLU A 97 -4.55 -0.55 -0.11
N LEU A 98 -5.63 -0.31 -0.85
CA LEU A 98 -6.32 -1.33 -1.65
C LEU A 98 -5.40 -2.10 -2.63
N PRO A 99 -4.42 -1.47 -3.33
CA PRO A 99 -3.49 -2.20 -4.19
C PRO A 99 -2.59 -3.21 -3.44
N GLN A 100 -2.53 -3.16 -2.09
CA GLN A 100 -1.81 -4.16 -1.30
C GLN A 100 -2.45 -5.55 -1.41
N LEU A 101 -3.72 -5.66 -1.80
CA LEU A 101 -4.36 -6.95 -2.06
C LEU A 101 -3.60 -7.77 -3.12
N PHE A 102 -2.99 -7.10 -4.12
CA PHE A 102 -2.14 -7.78 -5.10
C PHE A 102 -0.85 -8.36 -4.49
N ASN A 103 -0.31 -7.74 -3.43
CA ASN A 103 0.84 -8.28 -2.70
C ASN A 103 0.48 -9.51 -1.89
N ILE A 104 -0.72 -9.55 -1.33
CA ILE A 104 -1.25 -10.72 -0.63
C ILE A 104 -1.42 -11.86 -1.64
N LEU A 105 -2.03 -11.58 -2.79
CA LEU A 105 -2.16 -12.56 -3.87
C LEU A 105 -0.79 -13.11 -4.30
N SER A 106 0.20 -12.23 -4.47
CA SER A 106 1.59 -12.55 -4.88
C SER A 106 2.46 -13.22 -3.79
N SER A 107 1.88 -13.67 -2.68
CA SER A 107 2.59 -14.30 -1.55
C SER A 107 3.63 -13.40 -0.85
N LYS A 108 3.59 -12.08 -1.06
CA LYS A 108 4.53 -11.12 -0.42
C LYS A 108 4.01 -10.63 0.94
N MET A 109 2.69 -10.62 1.13
CA MET A 109 2.00 -10.20 2.35
C MET A 109 0.91 -11.22 2.73
N SER A 110 0.39 -11.07 3.96
CA SER A 110 -0.76 -11.81 4.48
C SER A 110 -1.79 -10.81 4.98
N ILE A 111 -3.08 -11.16 4.99
CA ILE A 111 -4.15 -10.28 5.48
C ILE A 111 -3.98 -10.04 6.98
N ILE A 112 -3.58 -11.08 7.71
CA ILE A 112 -3.37 -11.04 9.17
C ILE A 112 -1.89 -11.27 9.43
N GLY A 113 -1.14 -10.22 9.79
CA GLY A 113 0.29 -10.32 10.08
C GLY A 113 0.91 -9.02 10.58
N PRO A 114 2.21 -9.04 10.96
CA PRO A 114 2.92 -7.83 11.34
C PRO A 114 3.02 -6.86 10.17
N ARG A 115 2.87 -5.55 10.45
CA ARG A 115 2.98 -4.51 9.42
C ARG A 115 4.41 -4.46 8.89
N PRO A 116 4.64 -4.50 7.55
CA PRO A 116 5.98 -4.45 6.99
C PRO A 116 6.71 -3.14 7.34
N ALA A 117 7.83 -3.24 8.06
CA ALA A 117 8.68 -2.10 8.40
C ALA A 117 9.34 -1.48 7.16
N LEU A 118 9.71 -0.20 7.25
CA LEU A 118 10.60 0.41 6.26
C LEU A 118 11.97 -0.26 6.30
N TRP A 119 12.65 -0.31 5.17
CA TRP A 119 14.03 -0.82 5.12
C TRP A 119 15.00 0.00 5.97
N ASN A 120 14.70 1.29 6.18
CA ASN A 120 15.52 2.23 6.91
C ASN A 120 15.04 2.47 8.37
N GLN A 121 14.04 1.72 8.85
CA GLN A 121 13.60 1.79 10.24
C GLN A 121 14.16 0.60 11.01
N TYR A 122 15.38 0.79 11.52
CA TYR A 122 16.07 -0.21 12.36
C TYR A 122 15.50 -0.25 13.80
N ASP A 123 14.78 0.79 14.21
CA ASP A 123 14.21 0.94 15.57
C ASP A 123 13.04 -0.01 15.89
N LEU A 124 12.55 -0.77 14.90
CA LEU A 124 11.42 -1.69 15.03
C LEU A 124 11.85 -3.18 15.01
N ILE A 125 13.16 -3.44 15.09
CA ILE A 125 13.76 -4.78 15.10
C ILE A 125 14.08 -5.19 16.54
#